data_AF-A0A1F8BQ17-F1
#
_entry.id   AF-A0A1F8BQ17-F1
#
_cell.length_a   1.000
_cell.length_b   1.000
_cell.length_c   1.000
_cell.angle_alpha   90.00
_cell.angle_beta   90.00
_cell.angle_gamma   90.00
#
_symmetry.space_group_name_H-M   'P 1'
#
loop_
_entity.id
_entity.type
_entity.pdbx_description
1 polymer ?
#
loop_
_entity_poly.entity_id
_entity_poly.type
_entity_poly.pdbx_seq_one_letter_code
_entity_poly.pdbx_strand_id
1 'polypeptide(L)'
;MAKKLEAKINNKSKGRIESLKKNLKKSKSKRYLLILLILVVVGLGLYLGKSLFIAALVSGRPITRFELVRELEKGAGKQTLESLITKELISQKAQKEGVTVSDEDVKKEIENISKMIESQGSTLDAALSIQGQTREDLEENVKIQKTVEKLLQEEVVISDEDTLKYFEENKSLYGEEAVFEDLKDDIREQLKQEKLSTAFQEWMTKLKNESQIIYFVNF
;
A
#
# COMPACT_ATOMS: atom_id res chain seq x y z
N MET A 1 -12.80 65.98 -41.76
CA MET A 1 -13.48 65.35 -40.61
C MET A 1 -12.62 64.32 -39.86
N ALA A 2 -11.66 63.65 -40.51
CA ALA A 2 -10.82 62.59 -39.90
C ALA A 2 -10.00 63.04 -38.67
N LYS A 3 -9.32 64.20 -38.71
CA LYS A 3 -8.48 64.68 -37.60
C LYS A 3 -9.22 64.93 -36.28
N LYS A 4 -10.52 65.29 -36.32
CA LYS A 4 -11.36 65.46 -35.12
C LYS A 4 -11.81 64.13 -34.51
N LEU A 5 -11.94 63.08 -35.33
CA LEU A 5 -12.31 61.74 -34.88
C LEU A 5 -11.13 61.06 -34.17
N GLU A 6 -9.92 61.17 -34.74
CA GLU A 6 -8.69 60.59 -34.17
C GLU A 6 -8.32 61.23 -32.82
N ALA A 7 -8.46 62.55 -32.69
CA ALA A 7 -8.20 63.25 -31.43
C ALA A 7 -9.16 62.82 -30.30
N LYS A 8 -10.43 62.51 -30.65
CA LYS A 8 -11.46 62.09 -29.68
C LYS A 8 -11.25 60.63 -29.23
N ILE A 9 -10.78 59.77 -30.13
CA ILE A 9 -10.43 58.37 -29.83
C ILE A 9 -9.18 58.31 -28.94
N ASN A 10 -8.16 59.13 -29.24
CA ASN A 10 -6.91 59.16 -28.47
C ASN A 10 -7.08 59.74 -27.05
N ASN A 11 -8.00 60.70 -26.86
CA ASN A 11 -8.28 61.24 -25.53
C ASN A 11 -9.12 60.26 -24.67
N LYS A 12 -10.08 59.55 -25.29
CA LYS A 12 -10.92 58.53 -24.62
C LYS A 12 -10.11 57.28 -24.25
N SER A 13 -9.14 56.88 -25.07
CA SER A 13 -8.23 55.76 -24.75
C SER A 13 -7.24 56.13 -23.64
N LYS A 14 -6.67 57.35 -23.66
CA LYS A 14 -5.78 57.85 -22.59
C LYS A 14 -6.48 57.93 -21.22
N GLY A 15 -7.69 58.48 -21.15
CA GLY A 15 -8.46 58.53 -19.89
C GLY A 15 -8.87 57.15 -19.34
N ARG A 16 -9.07 56.17 -20.24
CA ARG A 16 -9.37 54.78 -19.87
C ARG A 16 -8.11 54.02 -19.43
N ILE A 17 -6.96 54.31 -20.01
CA ILE A 17 -5.66 53.75 -19.58
C ILE A 17 -5.20 54.37 -18.25
N GLU A 18 -5.46 55.66 -18.00
CA GLU A 18 -5.19 56.30 -16.71
C GLU A 18 -6.09 55.78 -15.59
N SER A 19 -7.37 55.52 -15.84
CA SER A 19 -8.26 54.93 -14.84
C SER A 19 -7.94 53.46 -14.54
N LEU A 20 -7.46 52.70 -15.54
CA LEU A 20 -6.93 51.34 -15.36
C LEU A 20 -5.60 51.34 -14.56
N LYS A 21 -4.67 52.26 -14.85
CA LYS A 21 -3.42 52.42 -14.07
C LYS A 21 -3.67 52.91 -12.64
N LYS A 22 -4.67 53.78 -12.41
CA LYS A 22 -5.06 54.27 -11.08
C LYS A 22 -5.66 53.17 -10.20
N ASN A 23 -6.32 52.17 -10.79
CA ASN A 23 -6.82 50.98 -10.10
C ASN A 23 -5.74 49.93 -9.79
N LEU A 24 -4.68 49.84 -10.60
CA LEU A 24 -3.52 48.99 -10.30
C LEU A 24 -2.61 49.57 -9.20
N LYS A 25 -2.49 50.90 -9.12
CA LYS A 25 -1.66 51.60 -8.11
C LYS A 25 -2.30 51.67 -6.72
N LYS A 26 -3.59 51.34 -6.58
CA LYS A 26 -4.34 51.24 -5.31
C LYS A 26 -4.29 49.86 -4.65
N SER A 27 -3.53 48.91 -5.21
CA SER A 27 -3.63 47.49 -4.84
C SER A 27 -2.48 46.98 -3.96
N LYS A 28 -1.70 47.85 -3.32
CA LYS A 28 -0.72 47.39 -2.30
C LYS A 28 -1.44 46.72 -1.12
N SER A 29 -2.56 47.27 -0.66
CA SER A 29 -3.38 46.66 0.41
C SER A 29 -3.94 45.30 0.01
N LYS A 30 -4.36 45.09 -1.25
CA LYS A 30 -4.79 43.76 -1.73
C LYS A 30 -3.65 42.75 -1.81
N ARG A 31 -2.41 43.19 -2.09
CA ARG A 31 -1.21 42.32 -2.02
C ARG A 31 -0.90 41.92 -0.57
N TYR A 32 -0.98 42.86 0.37
CA TYR A 32 -0.83 42.55 1.80
C TYR A 32 -1.97 41.64 2.30
N LEU A 33 -3.20 41.84 1.84
CA LEU A 33 -4.34 40.95 2.14
C LEU A 33 -4.13 39.54 1.58
N LEU A 34 -3.58 39.39 0.37
CA LEU A 34 -3.23 38.09 -0.20
C LEU A 34 -2.10 37.40 0.59
N ILE A 35 -1.06 38.13 0.97
CA ILE A 35 0.03 37.58 1.81
C ILE A 35 -0.50 37.17 3.18
N LEU A 36 -1.38 37.98 3.78
CA LEU A 36 -2.01 37.67 5.06
C LEU A 36 -2.95 36.47 4.95
N LEU A 37 -3.70 36.34 3.86
CA LEU A 37 -4.53 35.17 3.59
C LEU A 37 -3.68 33.91 3.39
N ILE A 38 -2.57 33.98 2.68
CA ILE A 38 -1.61 32.87 2.55
C ILE A 38 -1.02 32.51 3.91
N LEU A 39 -0.61 33.48 4.73
CA LEU A 39 -0.12 33.23 6.08
C LEU A 39 -1.19 32.61 6.99
N VAL A 40 -2.46 33.03 6.86
CA VAL A 40 -3.58 32.43 7.58
C VAL A 40 -3.81 31.00 7.11
N VAL A 41 -3.81 30.73 5.80
CA VAL A 41 -3.99 29.38 5.24
C VAL A 41 -2.83 28.46 5.62
N VAL A 42 -1.59 28.95 5.57
CA VAL A 42 -0.40 28.21 6.03
C VAL A 42 -0.46 27.99 7.54
N GLY A 43 -0.86 29.01 8.32
CA GLY A 43 -1.07 28.88 9.76
C GLY A 43 -2.18 27.89 10.13
N LEU A 44 -3.28 27.87 9.37
CA LEU A 44 -4.37 26.90 9.51
C LEU A 44 -3.91 25.50 9.12
N GLY A 45 -3.13 25.38 8.03
CA GLY A 45 -2.54 24.12 7.58
C GLY A 45 -1.55 23.55 8.59
N LEU A 46 -0.71 24.40 9.20
CA LEU A 46 0.17 24.00 10.31
C LEU A 46 -0.62 23.64 11.57
N TYR A 47 -1.74 24.33 11.84
CA TYR A 47 -2.61 24.03 12.99
C TYR A 47 -3.34 22.70 12.82
N LEU A 48 -3.92 22.44 11.66
CA LEU A 48 -4.58 21.17 11.31
C LEU A 48 -3.55 20.03 11.17
N GLY A 49 -2.35 20.34 10.70
CA GLY A 49 -1.23 19.41 10.56
C GLY A 49 -0.43 19.18 11.84
N LYS A 50 -0.82 19.69 13.01
CA LYS A 50 -0.06 19.51 14.26
C LYS A 50 0.21 18.04 14.59
N SER A 51 -0.75 17.15 14.31
CA SER A 51 -0.62 15.69 14.50
C SER A 51 0.38 15.02 13.55
N LEU A 52 0.76 15.69 12.44
CA LEU A 52 1.77 15.21 11.49
C LEU A 52 3.20 15.42 12.01
N PHE A 53 3.41 16.38 12.92
CA PHE A 53 4.73 16.72 13.45
C PHE A 53 4.89 16.35 14.93
N ILE A 54 3.82 16.40 15.71
CA ILE A 54 3.81 16.11 17.16
C ILE A 54 2.90 14.91 17.41
N ALA A 55 3.45 13.86 18.03
CA ALA A 55 2.72 12.65 18.38
C ALA A 55 1.98 12.81 19.72
N ALA A 56 2.64 13.39 20.71
CA ALA A 56 2.09 13.56 22.06
C ALA A 56 2.75 14.72 22.82
N LEU A 57 2.15 15.15 23.93
CA LEU A 57 2.72 16.09 24.89
C LEU A 57 2.74 15.43 26.28
N VAL A 58 3.90 15.33 26.90
CA VAL A 58 4.06 14.77 28.26
C VAL A 58 4.57 15.88 29.18
N SER A 59 3.71 16.34 30.10
CA SER A 59 4.04 17.43 31.03
C SER A 59 4.56 18.71 30.33
N GLY A 60 4.00 19.03 29.17
CA GLY A 60 4.41 20.19 28.36
C GLY A 60 5.61 19.95 27.44
N ARG A 61 6.25 18.77 27.47
CA ARG A 61 7.30 18.39 26.52
C ARG A 61 6.70 17.66 25.31
N PRO A 62 6.91 18.13 24.07
CA PRO A 62 6.41 17.46 22.88
C PRO A 62 7.25 16.22 22.54
N ILE A 63 6.58 15.10 22.28
CA ILE A 63 7.14 13.94 21.59
C ILE A 63 6.88 14.14 20.11
N THR A 64 7.95 14.21 19.33
CA THR A 64 7.84 14.47 17.89
C THR A 64 7.52 13.17 17.13
N ARG A 65 6.87 13.31 15.97
CA ARG A 65 6.65 12.16 15.07
C ARG A 65 7.97 11.59 14.56
N PHE A 66 8.98 12.42 14.33
CA PHE A 66 10.31 11.95 13.95
C PHE A 66 10.95 11.07 15.03
N GLU A 67 10.86 11.46 16.29
CA GLU A 67 11.36 10.66 17.42
C GLU A 67 10.64 9.32 17.53
N LEU A 68 9.30 9.32 17.43
CA LEU A 68 8.50 8.10 17.42
C LEU A 68 8.89 7.18 16.25
N VAL A 69 8.93 7.71 15.03
CA VAL A 69 9.28 6.92 13.83
C VAL A 69 10.69 6.37 13.93
N ARG A 70 11.65 7.18 14.37
CA ARG A 70 13.03 6.72 14.58
C ARG A 70 13.12 5.58 15.59
N GLU A 71 12.30 5.61 16.64
CA GLU A 71 12.26 4.51 17.61
C GLU A 71 11.62 3.24 17.03
N LEU A 72 10.54 3.38 16.25
CA LEU A 72 9.94 2.26 15.52
C LEU A 72 10.90 1.66 14.48
N GLU A 73 11.66 2.50 13.78
CA GLU A 73 12.66 2.10 12.80
C GLU A 73 13.79 1.26 13.43
N LYS A 74 14.22 1.59 14.66
CA LYS A 74 15.19 0.76 15.39
C LYS A 74 14.67 -0.65 15.69
N GLY A 75 13.38 -0.77 16.02
CA GLY A 75 12.78 -2.06 16.40
C GLY A 75 12.39 -2.92 15.21
N ALA A 76 11.81 -2.32 14.17
CA ALA A 76 11.18 -3.04 13.06
C ALA A 76 11.48 -2.44 11.68
N GLY A 77 12.29 -1.38 11.57
CA GLY A 77 12.52 -0.66 10.32
C GLY A 77 13.10 -1.55 9.22
N LYS A 78 14.13 -2.34 9.54
CA LYS A 78 14.74 -3.28 8.58
C LYS A 78 13.72 -4.30 8.06
N GLN A 79 13.00 -4.97 8.94
CA GLN A 79 12.01 -5.98 8.55
C GLN A 79 10.85 -5.37 7.76
N THR A 80 10.39 -4.18 8.17
CA THR A 80 9.32 -3.46 7.47
C THR A 80 9.75 -3.06 6.07
N LEU A 81 10.96 -2.52 5.91
CA LEU A 81 11.51 -2.16 4.61
C LEU A 81 11.66 -3.39 3.70
N GLU A 82 12.17 -4.51 4.21
CA GLU A 82 12.26 -5.77 3.46
C GLU A 82 10.90 -6.30 3.01
N SER A 83 9.87 -6.19 3.86
CA SER A 83 8.50 -6.58 3.51
C SER A 83 7.94 -5.68 2.40
N LEU A 84 8.15 -4.36 2.48
CA LEU A 84 7.72 -3.41 1.46
C LEU A 84 8.43 -3.64 0.11
N ILE A 85 9.74 -3.90 0.14
CA ILE A 85 10.51 -4.26 -1.06
C ILE A 85 9.93 -5.53 -1.68
N THR A 86 9.66 -6.55 -0.86
CA THR A 86 9.08 -7.83 -1.33
C THR A 86 7.73 -7.61 -2.01
N LYS A 87 6.81 -6.84 -1.39
CA LYS A 87 5.52 -6.49 -1.98
C LYS A 87 5.67 -5.75 -3.32
N GLU A 88 6.58 -4.80 -3.39
CA GLU A 88 6.84 -4.01 -4.60
C GLU A 88 7.38 -4.89 -5.73
N LEU A 89 8.34 -5.79 -5.44
CA LEU A 89 8.88 -6.73 -6.42
C LEU A 89 7.81 -7.66 -6.99
N ILE A 90 6.92 -8.19 -6.13
CA ILE A 90 5.78 -9.02 -6.56
C ILE A 90 4.87 -8.21 -7.50
N SER A 91 4.51 -6.99 -7.10
CA SER A 91 3.65 -6.11 -7.90
C SER A 91 4.26 -5.80 -9.27
N GLN A 92 5.55 -5.47 -9.34
CA GLN A 92 6.25 -5.20 -10.60
C GLN A 92 6.30 -6.43 -11.50
N LYS A 93 6.58 -7.62 -10.92
CA LYS A 93 6.63 -8.87 -11.67
C LYS A 93 5.25 -9.26 -12.22
N ALA A 94 4.21 -9.12 -11.41
CA ALA A 94 2.82 -9.33 -11.83
C ALA A 94 2.43 -8.42 -12.99
N GLN A 95 2.75 -7.12 -12.90
CA GLN A 95 2.50 -6.16 -13.98
C GLN A 95 3.26 -6.52 -15.26
N LYS A 96 4.53 -6.93 -15.13
CA LYS A 96 5.37 -7.32 -16.28
C LYS A 96 4.82 -8.55 -17.01
N GLU A 97 4.24 -9.50 -16.28
CA GLU A 97 3.69 -10.74 -16.83
C GLU A 97 2.19 -10.65 -17.15
N GLY A 98 1.57 -9.49 -16.89
CA GLY A 98 0.14 -9.29 -17.12
C GLY A 98 -0.76 -10.10 -16.17
N VAL A 99 -0.22 -10.57 -15.04
CA VAL A 99 -0.99 -11.30 -14.04
C VAL A 99 -1.85 -10.33 -13.25
N THR A 100 -3.17 -10.54 -13.30
CA THR A 100 -4.14 -9.75 -12.56
C THR A 100 -5.02 -10.66 -11.70
N VAL A 101 -5.20 -10.27 -10.44
CA VAL A 101 -6.16 -10.90 -9.53
C VAL A 101 -7.47 -10.13 -9.62
N SER A 102 -8.58 -10.84 -9.81
CA SER A 102 -9.91 -10.23 -9.87
C SER A 102 -10.41 -9.88 -8.47
N ASP A 103 -11.25 -8.86 -8.35
CA ASP A 103 -11.88 -8.52 -7.07
C ASP A 103 -12.79 -9.66 -6.55
N GLU A 104 -13.31 -10.48 -7.45
CA GLU A 104 -14.11 -11.66 -7.11
C GLU A 104 -13.26 -12.73 -6.42
N ASP A 105 -12.06 -13.00 -6.93
CA ASP A 105 -11.11 -13.93 -6.30
C ASP A 105 -10.75 -13.47 -4.87
N VAL A 106 -10.53 -12.17 -4.69
CA VAL A 106 -10.21 -11.57 -3.39
C VAL A 106 -11.39 -11.69 -2.42
N LYS A 107 -12.60 -11.35 -2.87
CA LYS A 107 -13.81 -11.46 -2.05
C LYS A 107 -14.09 -12.88 -1.61
N LYS A 108 -13.93 -13.85 -2.51
CA LYS A 108 -14.13 -15.27 -2.21
C LYS A 108 -13.16 -15.75 -1.13
N GLU A 109 -11.90 -15.35 -1.22
CA GLU A 109 -10.90 -15.69 -0.20
C GLU A 109 -11.23 -15.04 1.16
N ILE A 110 -11.61 -13.76 1.17
CA ILE A 110 -12.03 -13.07 2.39
C ILE A 110 -13.26 -13.73 3.02
N GLU A 111 -14.21 -14.21 2.22
CA GLU A 111 -15.36 -14.97 2.71
C GLU A 111 -14.92 -16.29 3.37
N ASN A 112 -13.97 -17.00 2.77
CA ASN A 112 -13.41 -18.23 3.36
C ASN A 112 -12.71 -17.94 4.69
N ILE A 113 -11.91 -16.88 4.75
CA ILE A 113 -11.25 -16.42 5.99
C ILE A 113 -12.30 -16.06 7.05
N SER A 114 -13.36 -15.34 6.66
CA SER A 114 -14.45 -14.98 7.59
C SER A 114 -15.11 -16.22 8.17
N LYS A 115 -15.47 -17.21 7.34
CA LYS A 115 -16.08 -18.47 7.78
C LYS A 115 -15.18 -19.25 8.73
N MET A 116 -13.88 -19.29 8.45
CA MET A 116 -12.90 -19.93 9.31
C MET A 116 -12.80 -19.25 10.68
N ILE A 117 -12.82 -17.91 10.72
CA ILE A 117 -12.79 -17.15 11.98
C ILE A 117 -14.11 -17.31 12.76
N GLU A 118 -15.24 -17.32 12.05
CA GLU A 118 -16.58 -17.53 12.63
C GLU A 118 -16.72 -18.92 13.25
N SER A 119 -16.15 -19.95 12.61
CA SER A 119 -16.11 -21.32 13.20
C SER A 119 -15.32 -21.40 14.50
N GLN A 120 -14.42 -20.44 14.75
CA GLN A 120 -13.65 -20.32 15.98
C GLN A 120 -14.33 -19.40 17.02
N GLY A 121 -15.53 -18.91 16.72
CA GLY A 121 -16.34 -18.10 17.64
C GLY A 121 -15.98 -16.61 17.68
N SER A 122 -15.30 -16.09 16.65
CA SER A 122 -14.99 -14.67 16.50
C SER A 122 -15.57 -14.10 15.20
N THR A 123 -15.43 -12.79 14.99
CA THR A 123 -15.77 -12.14 13.72
C THR A 123 -14.51 -11.62 13.05
N LEU A 124 -14.53 -11.51 11.72
CA LEU A 124 -13.41 -10.97 10.96
C LEU A 124 -13.01 -9.56 11.47
N ASP A 125 -13.98 -8.68 11.69
CA ASP A 125 -13.72 -7.30 12.16
C ASP A 125 -13.07 -7.26 13.55
N ALA A 126 -13.50 -8.15 14.45
CA ALA A 126 -12.87 -8.26 15.78
C ALA A 126 -11.42 -8.77 15.67
N ALA A 127 -11.18 -9.77 14.82
CA ALA A 127 -9.84 -10.33 14.60
C ALA A 127 -8.88 -9.27 14.01
N LEU A 128 -9.33 -8.52 13.00
CA LEU A 128 -8.56 -7.43 12.39
C LEU A 128 -8.29 -6.31 13.40
N SER A 129 -9.28 -5.93 14.20
CA SER A 129 -9.14 -4.88 15.22
C SER A 129 -8.09 -5.23 16.28
N ILE A 130 -8.03 -6.51 16.71
CA ILE A 130 -7.01 -6.99 17.67
C ILE A 130 -5.60 -6.85 17.09
N GLN A 131 -5.45 -7.08 15.79
CA GLN A 131 -4.17 -6.95 15.08
C GLN A 131 -3.86 -5.51 14.66
N GLY A 132 -4.76 -4.55 14.93
CA GLY A 132 -4.63 -3.17 14.48
C GLY A 132 -4.70 -3.02 12.96
N GLN A 133 -5.35 -3.95 12.27
CA GLN A 133 -5.50 -3.99 10.82
C GLN A 133 -6.89 -3.53 10.38
N THR A 134 -6.94 -3.01 9.16
CA THR A 134 -8.17 -2.64 8.47
C THR A 134 -8.60 -3.74 7.49
N ARG A 135 -9.82 -3.64 6.95
CA ARG A 135 -10.28 -4.56 5.90
C ARG A 135 -9.47 -4.36 4.62
N GLU A 136 -9.07 -3.13 4.35
CA GLU A 136 -8.22 -2.76 3.23
C GLU A 136 -6.83 -3.42 3.33
N ASP A 137 -6.25 -3.48 4.54
CA ASP A 137 -4.99 -4.19 4.77
C ASP A 137 -5.13 -5.69 4.46
N LEU A 138 -6.25 -6.30 4.87
CA LEU A 138 -6.54 -7.70 4.56
C LEU A 138 -6.71 -7.91 3.05
N GLU A 139 -7.49 -7.06 2.38
CA GLU A 139 -7.69 -7.11 0.93
C GLU A 139 -6.37 -7.01 0.17
N GLU A 140 -5.48 -6.10 0.57
CA GLU A 140 -4.14 -5.98 -0.03
C GLU A 140 -3.32 -7.26 0.18
N ASN A 141 -3.30 -7.81 1.39
CA ASN A 141 -2.55 -9.02 1.69
C ASN A 141 -3.06 -10.24 0.91
N VAL A 142 -4.38 -10.42 0.85
CA VAL A 142 -5.03 -11.47 0.05
C VAL A 142 -4.69 -11.30 -1.43
N LYS A 143 -4.74 -10.06 -1.95
CA LYS A 143 -4.39 -9.79 -3.35
C LYS A 143 -2.94 -10.14 -3.65
N ILE A 144 -2.00 -9.79 -2.78
CA ILE A 144 -0.59 -10.16 -2.93
C ILE A 144 -0.43 -11.69 -2.90
N GLN A 145 -1.06 -12.38 -1.94
CA GLN A 145 -1.02 -13.84 -1.84
C GLN A 145 -1.53 -14.51 -3.12
N LYS A 146 -2.72 -14.13 -3.62
CA LYS A 146 -3.28 -14.66 -4.86
C LYS A 146 -2.44 -14.32 -6.09
N THR A 147 -1.75 -13.19 -6.08
CA THR A 147 -0.83 -12.82 -7.15
C THR A 147 0.36 -13.77 -7.19
N VAL A 148 0.95 -14.09 -6.04
CA VAL A 148 2.04 -15.06 -5.92
C VAL A 148 1.58 -16.46 -6.36
N GLU A 149 0.41 -16.91 -5.89
CA GLU A 149 -0.16 -18.20 -6.31
C GLU A 149 -0.31 -18.30 -7.83
N LYS A 150 -0.79 -17.24 -8.50
CA LYS A 150 -0.92 -17.21 -9.96
C LYS A 150 0.44 -17.17 -10.67
N LEU A 151 1.39 -16.41 -10.16
CA LEU A 151 2.74 -16.29 -10.75
C LEU A 151 3.53 -17.60 -10.67
N LEU A 152 3.34 -18.37 -9.60
CA LEU A 152 4.07 -19.62 -9.35
C LEU A 152 3.25 -20.87 -9.67
N GLN A 153 2.05 -20.71 -10.27
CA GLN A 153 1.11 -21.80 -10.49
C GLN A 153 1.73 -22.98 -11.28
N GLU A 154 2.57 -22.68 -12.27
CA GLU A 154 3.24 -23.69 -13.10
C GLU A 154 4.34 -24.43 -12.34
N GLU A 155 4.97 -23.77 -11.36
CA GLU A 155 6.05 -24.35 -10.55
C GLU A 155 5.51 -25.26 -9.44
N VAL A 156 4.26 -25.07 -9.00
CA VAL A 156 3.68 -25.76 -7.83
C VAL A 156 2.76 -26.95 -8.16
N VAL A 157 2.77 -27.44 -9.40
CA VAL A 157 1.97 -28.62 -9.78
C VAL A 157 2.47 -29.86 -9.02
N ILE A 158 1.54 -30.57 -8.37
CA ILE A 158 1.78 -31.82 -7.63
C ILE A 158 1.10 -32.97 -8.38
N SER A 159 1.85 -34.03 -8.69
CA SER A 159 1.31 -35.20 -9.36
C SER A 159 0.69 -36.19 -8.36
N ASP A 160 -0.18 -37.07 -8.85
CA ASP A 160 -0.73 -38.15 -8.02
C ASP A 160 0.36 -39.10 -7.51
N GLU A 161 1.42 -39.31 -8.29
CA GLU A 161 2.58 -40.11 -7.89
C GLU A 161 3.31 -39.49 -6.68
N ASP A 162 3.47 -38.16 -6.67
CA ASP A 162 4.07 -37.44 -5.54
C ASP A 162 3.23 -37.62 -4.27
N THR A 163 1.90 -37.57 -4.39
CA THR A 163 1.00 -37.76 -3.24
C THR A 163 1.05 -39.19 -2.69
N LEU A 164 1.10 -40.20 -3.57
CA LEU A 164 1.20 -41.59 -3.17
C LEU A 164 2.53 -41.87 -2.47
N LYS A 165 3.63 -41.38 -3.05
CA LYS A 165 4.96 -41.50 -2.46
C LYS A 165 5.01 -40.87 -1.07
N TYR A 166 4.48 -39.66 -0.92
CA TYR A 166 4.44 -38.99 0.38
C TYR A 166 3.63 -39.78 1.41
N PHE A 167 2.47 -40.32 1.03
CA PHE A 167 1.66 -41.17 1.89
C PHE A 167 2.41 -42.43 2.36
N GLU A 168 3.10 -43.11 1.44
CA GLU A 168 3.88 -44.31 1.75
C GLU A 168 5.08 -44.03 2.66
N GLU A 169 5.82 -42.95 2.40
CA GLU A 169 6.98 -42.53 3.19
C GLU A 169 6.59 -42.05 4.59
N ASN A 170 5.38 -41.49 4.74
CA ASN A 170 4.89 -40.91 6.00
C ASN A 170 3.76 -41.72 6.63
N LYS A 171 3.62 -43.00 6.29
CA LYS A 171 2.51 -43.86 6.74
C LYS A 171 2.36 -43.92 8.27
N SER A 172 3.46 -43.76 9.00
CA SER A 172 3.47 -43.68 10.47
C SER A 172 2.73 -42.47 11.04
N LEU A 173 2.53 -41.40 10.26
CA LEU A 173 1.79 -40.19 10.65
C LEU A 173 0.27 -40.38 10.59
N TYR A 174 -0.21 -41.31 9.77
CA TYR A 174 -1.64 -41.49 9.48
C TYR A 174 -2.27 -42.68 10.22
N GLY A 175 -1.44 -43.60 10.72
CA GLY A 175 -1.89 -44.83 11.39
C GLY A 175 -2.12 -45.99 10.42
N GLU A 176 -2.21 -47.21 10.97
CA GLU A 176 -2.27 -48.44 10.17
C GLU A 176 -3.55 -48.58 9.33
N GLU A 177 -4.64 -47.95 9.75
CA GLU A 177 -5.96 -48.00 9.08
C GLU A 177 -6.17 -46.86 8.07
N ALA A 178 -5.16 -45.99 7.84
CA ALA A 178 -5.29 -44.87 6.92
C ALA A 178 -5.50 -45.34 5.47
N VAL A 179 -6.50 -44.75 4.82
CA VAL A 179 -6.81 -45.01 3.40
C VAL A 179 -6.29 -43.83 2.57
N PHE A 180 -5.45 -44.12 1.58
CA PHE A 180 -4.83 -43.11 0.73
C PHE A 180 -5.88 -42.20 0.05
N GLU A 181 -6.95 -42.77 -0.49
CA GLU A 181 -7.99 -42.01 -1.19
C GLU A 181 -8.67 -40.95 -0.30
N ASP A 182 -8.81 -41.22 1.00
CA ASP A 182 -9.41 -40.27 1.95
C ASP A 182 -8.47 -39.11 2.29
N LEU A 183 -7.16 -39.31 2.14
CA LEU A 183 -6.12 -38.35 2.51
C LEU A 183 -5.45 -37.67 1.31
N LYS A 184 -5.72 -38.15 0.09
CA LYS A 184 -5.04 -37.74 -1.14
C LYS A 184 -5.12 -36.23 -1.36
N ASP A 185 -6.28 -35.63 -1.15
CA ASP A 185 -6.50 -34.20 -1.37
C ASP A 185 -5.81 -33.34 -0.30
N ASP A 186 -5.84 -33.75 0.97
CA ASP A 186 -5.15 -33.08 2.07
C ASP A 186 -3.62 -33.14 1.88
N ILE A 187 -3.09 -34.32 1.51
CA ILE A 187 -1.68 -34.51 1.17
C ILE A 187 -1.28 -33.64 -0.01
N ARG A 188 -2.12 -33.59 -1.05
CA ARG A 188 -1.84 -32.75 -2.22
C ARG A 188 -1.78 -31.27 -1.85
N GLU A 189 -2.72 -30.79 -1.05
CA GLU A 189 -2.72 -29.39 -0.61
C GLU A 189 -1.51 -29.10 0.28
N GLN A 190 -1.17 -30.00 1.20
CA GLN A 190 0.04 -29.86 2.03
C GLN A 190 1.31 -29.77 1.18
N LEU A 191 1.51 -30.69 0.24
CA LEU A 191 2.65 -30.69 -0.67
C LEU A 191 2.68 -29.45 -1.56
N LYS A 192 1.52 -28.99 -2.01
CA LYS A 192 1.40 -27.76 -2.79
C LYS A 192 1.83 -26.54 -1.97
N GLN A 193 1.41 -26.44 -0.71
CA GLN A 193 1.83 -25.34 0.17
C GLN A 193 3.34 -25.39 0.46
N GLU A 194 3.92 -26.57 0.69
CA GLU A 194 5.36 -26.74 0.88
C GLU A 194 6.15 -26.34 -0.38
N LYS A 195 5.71 -26.81 -1.55
CA LYS A 195 6.33 -26.50 -2.84
C LYS A 195 6.18 -25.02 -3.18
N LEU A 196 5.04 -24.41 -2.91
CA LEU A 196 4.81 -22.97 -3.08
C LEU A 196 5.74 -22.15 -2.19
N SER A 197 5.91 -22.54 -0.93
CA SER A 197 6.84 -21.89 -0.02
C SER A 197 8.28 -21.93 -0.56
N THR A 198 8.73 -23.11 -0.99
CA THR A 198 10.08 -23.30 -1.56
C THR A 198 10.28 -22.50 -2.84
N ALA A 199 9.36 -22.64 -3.80
CA ALA A 199 9.37 -21.89 -5.06
C ALA A 199 9.38 -20.38 -4.82
N PHE A 200 8.58 -19.90 -3.86
CA PHE A 200 8.55 -18.49 -3.48
C PHE A 200 9.90 -17.99 -2.94
N GLN A 201 10.58 -18.75 -2.09
CA GLN A 201 11.90 -18.34 -1.56
C GLN A 201 12.95 -18.25 -2.67
N GLU A 202 13.00 -19.23 -3.57
CA GLU A 202 13.92 -19.25 -4.70
C GLU A 202 13.63 -18.11 -5.68
N TRP A 203 12.35 -17.97 -6.05
CA TRP A 203 11.87 -16.91 -6.92
C TRP A 203 12.14 -15.52 -6.36
N MET A 204 11.88 -15.30 -5.07
CA MET A 204 12.13 -14.03 -4.41
C MET A 204 13.62 -13.70 -4.36
N THR A 205 14.47 -14.70 -4.10
CA THR A 205 15.93 -14.55 -4.13
C THR A 205 16.39 -14.12 -5.52
N LYS A 206 15.88 -14.77 -6.57
CA LYS A 206 16.16 -14.42 -7.96
C LYS A 206 15.70 -13.00 -8.29
N LEU A 207 14.47 -12.64 -7.95
CA LEU A 207 13.93 -11.31 -8.17
C LEU A 207 14.75 -10.23 -7.47
N LYS A 208 15.15 -10.44 -6.21
CA LYS A 208 16.00 -9.49 -5.48
C LYS A 208 17.36 -9.31 -6.16
N ASN A 209 17.97 -10.38 -6.64
CA ASN A 209 19.27 -10.32 -7.33
C ASN A 209 19.20 -9.67 -8.71
N GLU A 210 18.09 -9.85 -9.43
CA GLU A 210 17.86 -9.26 -10.76
C GLU A 210 17.39 -7.80 -10.68
N SER A 211 16.93 -7.35 -9.52
CA SER A 211 16.37 -6.01 -9.33
C SER A 211 17.40 -5.01 -8.82
N GLN A 212 17.31 -3.77 -9.30
CA GLN A 212 18.15 -2.68 -8.81
C GLN A 212 17.53 -2.05 -7.56
N ILE A 213 17.90 -2.56 -6.38
CA ILE A 213 17.43 -2.02 -5.10
C ILE A 213 18.45 -1.00 -4.58
N ILE A 214 18.02 0.26 -4.44
CA ILE A 214 18.85 1.35 -3.89
C ILE A 214 18.33 1.73 -2.50
N TYR A 215 19.19 1.60 -1.50
CA TYR A 215 18.86 1.92 -0.11
C TYR A 215 19.30 3.35 0.23
N PHE A 216 18.38 4.15 0.74
CA PHE A 216 18.66 5.52 1.23
C PHE A 216 18.72 5.61 2.76
N VAL A 217 18.37 4.52 3.44
CA VAL A 217 18.35 4.40 4.90
C VAL A 217 19.07 3.13 5.30
N ASN A 218 19.66 3.14 6.49
CA ASN A 218 20.27 1.96 7.10
C ASN A 218 19.82 1.93 8.57
N PHE A 219 19.41 0.76 9.03
CA PHE A 219 18.82 0.53 10.35
C PHE A 219 19.76 -0.31 11.21
#